data_AF-A0A212RE00-F1
#
_entry.id   AF-A0A212RE00-F1
#
_cell.length_a   1.000
_cell.length_b   1.000
_cell.length_c   1.000
_cell.angle_alpha   90.00
_cell.angle_beta   90.00
_cell.angle_gamma   90.00
#
_symmetry.space_group_name_H-M   'P 1'
#
loop_
_entity.id
_entity.type
_entity.pdbx_description
1 polymer ?
#
loop_
_entity_poly.entity_id
_entity_poly.type
_entity_poly.pdbx_seq_one_letter_code
_entity_poly.pdbx_strand_id
1 'polypeptide(L)'
;MSSRKPRVLVLCTGNAARSQMAEGLIRAALGDRVEVFSAGTHPAGYVHPMAIQVMREIGIDISGQRSKSLSEFIGQPFDLVLTVCDDAAEECPVWPGQGERMHIGYPDPGRRAWDEEGMLEEFREVRDRMREELLPALRRWLERWEPEQRMLDRAPAGDYHTGARSGKEGLMQARVMLERDLSAIRQDVLRLGGMVEQAIDRCIEALKRLDVGMAREIIAFDEEINRMRYQIEEACLETIATQQPMASDLRAIIAAMFCATNLERMGDHAKSIAKLTIEMADEPLLKPLIDIPRMAQIAKEMLRQVLEAYVEQDAEKARAAVARDDEVDALDEQVYRELITYMMQDPRTIFRATRLLWISHNLERIADRVTNIAERVIFMVTGELQELN
;
A
#
# COMPACT_ATOMS: atom_id res chain seq x y z
N MET A 1 28.66 -20.43 28.32
CA MET A 1 27.34 -19.94 27.88
C MET A 1 27.47 -19.62 26.40
N SER A 2 26.71 -20.32 25.54
CA SER A 2 26.86 -20.22 24.08
C SER A 2 26.34 -18.87 23.61
N SER A 3 27.19 -18.05 22.98
CA SER A 3 26.79 -16.79 22.34
C SER A 3 25.80 -17.08 21.21
N ARG A 4 24.74 -16.29 21.08
CA ARG A 4 23.75 -16.39 20.00
C ARG A 4 24.46 -16.29 18.63
N LYS A 5 24.02 -17.07 17.63
CA LYS A 5 24.48 -16.87 16.25
C LYS A 5 23.82 -15.61 15.65
N PRO A 6 24.57 -14.74 14.97
CA PRO A 6 23.98 -13.65 14.22
C PRO A 6 23.04 -14.17 13.15
N ARG A 7 21.92 -13.46 12.97
CA ARG A 7 20.92 -13.72 11.93
C ARG A 7 21.19 -12.81 10.75
N VAL A 8 21.34 -13.39 9.56
CA VAL A 8 21.65 -12.68 8.32
C VAL A 8 20.52 -12.91 7.33
N LEU A 9 19.99 -11.83 6.76
CA LEU A 9 19.00 -11.88 5.70
C LEU A 9 19.58 -11.39 4.37
N VAL A 10 19.44 -12.19 3.32
CA VAL A 10 19.87 -11.85 1.97
C VAL A 10 18.68 -11.49 1.09
N LEU A 11 18.69 -10.30 0.50
CA LEU A 11 17.60 -9.76 -0.31
C LEU A 11 18.00 -9.61 -1.78
N CYS A 12 17.12 -10.07 -2.67
CA CYS A 12 17.12 -9.66 -4.08
C CYS A 12 15.68 -9.41 -4.56
N THR A 13 15.47 -9.04 -5.83
CA THR A 13 14.12 -8.78 -6.36
C THR A 13 13.29 -10.07 -6.38
N GLY A 14 13.72 -11.09 -7.15
CA GLY A 14 12.93 -12.28 -7.44
C GLY A 14 13.02 -13.44 -6.44
N ASN A 15 13.98 -13.43 -5.50
CA ASN A 15 14.36 -14.59 -4.67
C ASN A 15 14.39 -15.93 -5.41
N ALA A 16 14.86 -15.92 -6.67
CA ALA A 16 14.87 -17.09 -7.55
C ALA A 16 16.28 -17.64 -7.80
N ALA A 17 17.27 -16.75 -7.92
CA ALA A 17 18.65 -17.10 -8.27
C ALA A 17 19.66 -16.53 -7.27
N ARG A 18 19.96 -15.23 -7.38
CA ARG A 18 21.06 -14.57 -6.65
C ARG A 18 21.04 -14.79 -5.14
N SER A 19 19.94 -14.43 -4.49
CA SER A 19 19.81 -14.57 -3.03
C SER A 19 19.74 -16.03 -2.56
N GLN A 20 19.26 -16.96 -3.40
CA GLN A 20 19.22 -18.40 -3.10
C GLN A 20 20.64 -19.00 -3.14
N MET A 21 21.42 -18.66 -4.17
CA MET A 21 22.83 -19.03 -4.25
C MET A 21 23.63 -18.45 -3.08
N ALA A 22 23.39 -17.18 -2.73
CA ALA A 22 24.00 -16.55 -1.56
C ALA A 22 23.63 -17.25 -0.24
N GLU A 23 22.35 -17.60 -0.01
CA GLU A 23 21.91 -18.38 1.16
C GLU A 23 22.63 -19.73 1.22
N GLY A 24 22.73 -20.43 0.08
CA GLY A 24 23.44 -21.71 -0.03
C GLY A 24 24.94 -21.60 0.29
N LEU A 25 25.63 -20.62 -0.30
CA LEU A 25 27.06 -20.36 -0.08
C LEU A 25 27.34 -20.02 1.39
N ILE A 26 26.56 -19.12 1.99
CA ILE A 26 26.73 -18.71 3.39
C ILE A 26 26.46 -19.90 4.32
N ARG A 27 25.39 -20.66 4.08
CA ARG A 27 25.05 -21.83 4.90
C ARG A 27 26.15 -22.89 4.87
N ALA A 28 26.70 -23.17 3.69
CA ALA A 28 27.77 -24.16 3.53
C ALA A 28 29.09 -23.69 4.18
N ALA A 29 29.41 -22.40 4.09
CA ALA A 29 30.70 -21.87 4.56
C ALA A 29 30.71 -21.40 6.02
N LEU A 30 29.58 -20.98 6.56
CA LEU A 30 29.46 -20.27 7.84
C LEU A 30 28.24 -20.68 8.68
N GLY A 31 27.51 -21.75 8.33
CA GLY A 31 26.28 -22.16 9.05
C GLY A 31 26.49 -22.58 10.52
N ASP A 32 27.72 -22.92 10.90
CA ASP A 32 28.12 -23.13 12.29
C ASP A 32 28.21 -21.83 13.09
N ARG A 33 28.37 -20.68 12.42
CA ARG A 33 28.54 -19.36 13.04
C ARG A 33 27.39 -18.40 12.76
N VAL A 34 26.63 -18.57 11.67
CA VAL A 34 25.56 -17.66 11.22
C VAL A 34 24.26 -18.42 11.00
N GLU A 35 23.14 -17.80 11.32
CA GLU A 35 21.82 -18.23 10.85
C GLU A 35 21.44 -17.39 9.61
N VAL A 36 21.40 -18.00 8.43
CA VAL A 36 21.17 -17.29 7.16
C VAL A 36 19.81 -17.61 6.54
N PHE A 37 19.18 -16.55 6.05
CA PHE A 37 17.90 -16.56 5.35
C PHE A 37 18.01 -15.74 4.07
N SER A 38 17.16 -16.02 3.08
CA SER A 38 16.92 -15.13 1.94
C SER A 38 15.46 -14.84 1.68
N ALA A 39 15.18 -13.69 1.05
CA ALA A 39 13.85 -13.28 0.63
C ALA A 39 13.87 -12.39 -0.63
N GLY A 40 12.67 -12.14 -1.19
CA GLY A 40 12.46 -11.36 -2.41
C GLY A 40 11.47 -10.22 -2.20
N THR A 41 11.75 -9.03 -2.74
CA THR A 41 10.78 -7.92 -2.74
C THR A 41 9.60 -8.23 -3.67
N HIS A 42 9.88 -8.92 -4.78
CA HIS A 42 8.91 -9.41 -5.76
C HIS A 42 9.19 -10.90 -6.07
N PRO A 43 8.90 -11.83 -5.14
CA PRO A 43 9.33 -13.23 -5.25
C PRO A 43 8.73 -13.91 -6.49
N ALA A 44 9.57 -14.58 -7.28
CA ALA A 44 9.18 -15.28 -8.51
C ALA A 44 8.33 -16.54 -8.26
N GLY A 45 8.30 -17.04 -7.02
CA GLY A 45 7.54 -18.23 -6.64
C GLY A 45 8.26 -19.56 -6.88
N TYR A 46 9.46 -19.55 -7.48
CA TYR A 46 10.30 -20.74 -7.70
C TYR A 46 11.80 -20.42 -7.52
N VAL A 47 12.60 -21.46 -7.27
CA VAL A 47 14.07 -21.39 -7.30
C VAL A 47 14.53 -21.78 -8.71
N HIS A 48 15.36 -20.95 -9.34
CA HIS A 48 15.75 -21.10 -10.74
C HIS A 48 16.52 -22.42 -10.94
N PRO A 49 16.13 -23.28 -11.91
CA PRO A 49 16.78 -24.58 -12.12
C PRO A 49 18.29 -24.50 -12.35
N MET A 50 18.75 -23.49 -13.09
CA MET A 50 20.18 -23.29 -13.32
C MET A 50 20.93 -22.87 -12.05
N ALA A 51 20.31 -22.12 -11.13
CA ALA A 51 20.91 -21.83 -9.82
C ALA A 51 21.14 -23.14 -9.03
N ILE A 52 20.15 -24.05 -9.05
CA ILE A 52 20.27 -25.36 -8.42
C ILE A 52 21.41 -26.16 -9.06
N GLN A 53 21.49 -26.15 -10.39
CA GLN A 53 22.52 -26.87 -11.14
C GLN A 53 23.93 -26.36 -10.82
N VAL A 54 24.20 -25.06 -10.95
CA VAL A 54 25.55 -24.51 -10.70
C VAL A 54 25.96 -24.61 -9.23
N MET A 55 25.02 -24.60 -8.29
CA MET A 55 25.33 -24.83 -6.88
C MET A 55 25.67 -26.30 -6.59
N ARG A 56 24.98 -27.25 -7.25
CA ARG A 56 25.31 -28.68 -7.13
C ARG A 56 26.68 -29.02 -7.68
N GLU A 57 27.16 -28.32 -8.71
CA GLU A 57 28.53 -28.48 -9.25
C GLU A 57 29.62 -28.27 -8.19
N ILE A 58 29.37 -27.38 -7.21
CA ILE A 58 30.29 -27.12 -6.09
C ILE A 58 29.90 -27.88 -4.81
N GLY A 59 28.99 -28.86 -4.92
CA GLY A 59 28.56 -29.71 -3.81
C GLY A 59 27.54 -29.07 -2.86
N ILE A 60 26.86 -27.97 -3.26
CA ILE A 60 25.84 -27.31 -2.45
C ILE A 60 24.46 -27.57 -3.05
N ASP A 61 23.61 -28.31 -2.36
CA ASP A 61 22.23 -28.54 -2.80
C ASP A 61 21.28 -27.48 -2.25
N ILE A 62 20.76 -26.64 -3.15
CA ILE A 62 19.74 -25.62 -2.84
C ILE A 62 18.33 -26.04 -3.32
N SER A 63 18.15 -27.26 -3.83
CA SER A 63 16.86 -27.69 -4.39
C SER A 63 15.70 -27.75 -3.38
N GLY A 64 16.00 -27.85 -2.09
CA GLY A 64 15.01 -27.76 -1.01
C GLY A 64 14.69 -26.33 -0.55
N GLN A 65 15.32 -25.30 -1.14
CA GLN A 65 14.99 -23.90 -0.83
C GLN A 65 13.70 -23.48 -1.54
N ARG A 66 13.09 -22.39 -1.07
CA ARG A 66 11.86 -21.83 -1.61
C ARG A 66 12.04 -20.33 -1.87
N SER A 67 11.40 -19.84 -2.94
CA SER A 67 11.23 -18.41 -3.19
C SER A 67 10.28 -17.82 -2.14
N LYS A 68 10.83 -17.07 -1.19
CA LYS A 68 10.16 -16.49 -0.02
C LYS A 68 9.95 -15.00 -0.23
N SER A 69 8.78 -14.52 0.18
CA SER A 69 8.51 -13.09 0.18
C SER A 69 9.26 -12.39 1.31
N LEU A 70 9.73 -11.17 1.05
CA LEU A 70 10.24 -10.26 2.06
C LEU A 70 9.26 -10.11 3.23
N SER A 71 7.95 -10.11 2.95
CA SER A 71 6.89 -10.02 3.96
C SER A 71 6.92 -11.14 5.00
N GLU A 72 7.48 -12.31 4.70
CA GLU A 72 7.61 -13.42 5.66
C GLU A 72 8.59 -13.10 6.80
N PHE A 73 9.47 -12.13 6.57
CA PHE A 73 10.56 -11.77 7.49
C PHE A 73 10.34 -10.44 8.19
N ILE A 74 9.41 -9.61 7.74
CA ILE A 74 9.09 -8.31 8.35
C ILE A 74 8.77 -8.50 9.84
N GLY A 75 9.37 -7.67 10.70
CA GLY A 75 9.21 -7.73 12.16
C GLY A 75 10.13 -8.73 12.86
N GLN A 76 10.90 -9.55 12.13
CA GLN A 76 11.92 -10.42 12.73
C GLN A 76 13.25 -9.66 12.90
N PRO A 77 13.97 -9.87 14.02
CA PRO A 77 15.26 -9.21 14.23
C PRO A 77 16.37 -9.88 13.41
N PHE A 78 17.12 -9.07 12.65
CA PHE A 78 18.33 -9.48 11.93
C PHE A 78 19.52 -8.63 12.36
N ASP A 79 20.68 -9.27 12.45
CA ASP A 79 21.94 -8.61 12.80
C ASP A 79 22.61 -8.01 11.57
N LEU A 80 22.32 -8.55 10.39
CA LEU A 80 22.77 -8.04 9.11
C LEU A 80 21.70 -8.26 8.04
N VAL A 81 21.44 -7.21 7.26
CA VAL A 81 20.68 -7.33 6.02
C VAL A 81 21.57 -7.01 4.83
N LEU A 82 21.62 -7.98 3.92
CA LEU A 82 22.52 -8.02 2.78
C LEU A 82 21.72 -7.96 1.48
N THR A 83 21.80 -6.86 0.75
CA THR A 83 21.15 -6.72 -0.57
C THR A 83 22.12 -7.10 -1.68
N VAL A 84 21.70 -8.00 -2.57
CA VAL A 84 22.53 -8.55 -3.65
C VAL A 84 22.13 -8.09 -5.06
N CYS A 85 21.19 -7.16 -5.14
CA CYS A 85 20.85 -6.42 -6.36
C CYS A 85 20.47 -4.98 -6.03
N ASP A 86 20.62 -4.09 -7.01
CA ASP A 86 20.41 -2.64 -6.84
C ASP A 86 18.94 -2.33 -6.56
N ASP A 87 18.02 -2.94 -7.32
CA ASP A 87 16.57 -2.79 -7.10
C ASP A 87 16.15 -3.18 -5.68
N ALA A 88 16.70 -4.27 -5.12
CA ALA A 88 16.38 -4.67 -3.75
C ALA A 88 17.09 -3.83 -2.70
N ALA A 89 18.10 -3.04 -3.06
CA ALA A 89 18.74 -2.09 -2.17
C ALA A 89 17.89 -0.81 -2.03
N GLU A 90 17.26 -0.39 -3.13
CA GLU A 90 16.30 0.72 -3.16
C GLU A 90 14.97 0.34 -2.48
N GLU A 91 14.48 -0.88 -2.71
CA GLU A 91 13.27 -1.43 -2.08
C GLU A 91 13.52 -2.07 -0.70
N CYS A 92 14.75 -2.01 -0.17
CA CYS A 92 15.09 -2.64 1.11
C CYS A 92 14.40 -1.89 2.26
N PRO A 93 13.48 -2.52 3.01
CA PRO A 93 12.86 -1.88 4.16
C PRO A 93 13.91 -1.64 5.27
N VAL A 94 13.59 -0.72 6.18
CA VAL A 94 14.34 -0.56 7.42
C VAL A 94 14.01 -1.74 8.36
N TRP A 95 15.04 -2.37 8.90
CA TRP A 95 14.87 -3.54 9.77
C TRP A 95 14.86 -3.14 11.25
N PRO A 96 13.93 -3.68 12.07
CA PRO A 96 13.87 -3.33 13.49
C PRO A 96 15.05 -3.92 14.28
N GLY A 97 15.94 -3.07 14.80
CA GLY A 97 17.07 -3.45 15.67
C GLY A 97 18.37 -2.67 15.42
N GLN A 98 19.49 -3.12 16.01
CA GLN A 98 20.85 -2.60 15.76
C GLN A 98 21.52 -3.21 14.52
N GLY A 99 20.77 -3.89 13.65
CA GLY A 99 21.32 -4.66 12.53
C GLY A 99 21.99 -3.80 11.47
N GLU A 100 23.19 -4.20 11.03
CA GLU A 100 23.95 -3.52 9.97
C GLU A 100 23.31 -3.77 8.60
N ARG A 101 23.43 -2.81 7.67
CA ARG A 101 23.05 -3.00 6.27
C ARG A 101 24.29 -3.04 5.40
N MET A 102 24.35 -4.03 4.50
CA MET A 102 25.45 -4.21 3.55
C MET A 102 24.89 -4.44 2.15
N HIS A 103 25.48 -3.80 1.15
CA HIS A 103 25.10 -3.99 -0.25
C HIS A 103 26.29 -4.51 -1.06
N ILE A 104 26.07 -5.59 -1.81
CA ILE A 104 27.03 -6.14 -2.79
C ILE A 104 26.23 -6.60 -4.01
N GLY A 105 26.11 -5.74 -5.03
CA GLY A 105 25.30 -5.99 -6.21
C GLY A 105 25.90 -7.02 -7.18
N TYR A 106 25.06 -7.96 -7.65
CA TYR A 106 25.41 -8.90 -8.71
C TYR A 106 24.43 -8.79 -9.88
N PRO A 107 24.92 -8.89 -11.14
CA PRO A 107 24.06 -8.83 -12.32
C PRO A 107 23.08 -10.00 -12.33
N ASP A 108 21.93 -9.80 -12.96
CA ASP A 108 20.95 -10.88 -13.13
C ASP A 108 21.44 -11.88 -14.17
N PRO A 109 21.72 -13.14 -13.80
CA PRO A 109 22.28 -14.11 -14.73
C PRO A 109 21.23 -14.54 -15.77
N GLY A 110 21.64 -14.64 -17.03
CA GLY A 110 20.80 -15.06 -18.15
C GLY A 110 20.20 -13.93 -18.98
N ARG A 111 20.62 -12.67 -18.74
CA ARG A 111 20.21 -11.52 -19.56
C ARG A 111 20.96 -11.41 -20.90
N ARG A 112 22.17 -11.97 -21.01
CA ARG A 112 23.05 -11.78 -22.19
C ARG A 112 23.19 -13.05 -23.06
N ALA A 113 22.81 -14.20 -22.52
CA ALA A 113 22.91 -15.49 -23.19
C ALA A 113 21.83 -15.70 -24.25
N TRP A 114 22.22 -16.33 -25.36
CA TRP A 114 21.34 -16.67 -26.49
C TRP A 114 21.04 -18.17 -26.57
N ASP A 115 21.69 -18.98 -25.71
CA ASP A 115 21.54 -20.42 -25.59
C ASP A 115 21.66 -20.90 -24.13
N GLU A 116 21.35 -22.17 -23.88
CA GLU A 116 21.32 -22.78 -22.55
C GLU A 116 22.71 -22.85 -21.90
N GLU A 117 23.75 -23.12 -22.70
CA GLU A 117 25.13 -23.23 -22.22
C GLU A 117 25.70 -21.87 -21.81
N GLY A 118 25.46 -20.81 -22.59
CA GLY A 118 25.83 -19.45 -22.22
C GLY A 118 25.08 -18.95 -20.97
N MET A 119 23.81 -19.34 -20.81
CA MET A 119 23.05 -18.97 -19.61
C MET A 119 23.63 -19.66 -18.38
N LEU A 120 23.98 -20.94 -18.47
CA LEU A 120 24.61 -21.68 -17.39
C LEU A 120 25.97 -21.06 -16.99
N GLU A 121 26.76 -20.60 -17.95
CA GLU A 121 28.03 -19.93 -17.69
C GLU A 121 27.85 -18.60 -16.96
N GLU A 122 26.84 -17.78 -17.32
CA GLU A 122 26.52 -16.58 -16.55
C GLU A 122 26.12 -16.88 -15.09
N PHE A 123 25.38 -17.98 -14.86
CA PHE A 123 25.06 -18.42 -13.50
C PHE A 123 26.32 -18.85 -12.73
N ARG A 124 27.30 -19.50 -13.38
CA ARG A 124 28.59 -19.84 -12.78
C ARG A 124 29.42 -18.59 -12.46
N GLU A 125 29.49 -17.63 -13.38
CA GLU A 125 30.18 -16.35 -13.15
C GLU A 125 29.63 -15.64 -11.91
N VAL A 126 28.30 -15.53 -11.79
CA VAL A 126 27.64 -14.91 -10.63
C VAL A 126 27.88 -15.70 -9.35
N ARG A 127 27.78 -17.03 -9.38
CA ARG A 127 28.08 -17.92 -8.24
C ARG A 127 29.50 -17.72 -7.73
N ASP A 128 30.48 -17.74 -8.63
CA ASP A 128 31.90 -17.69 -8.28
C ASP A 128 32.27 -16.31 -7.77
N ARG A 129 31.73 -15.26 -8.39
CA ARG A 129 31.88 -13.89 -7.89
C ARG A 129 31.27 -13.70 -6.50
N MET A 130 30.09 -14.27 -6.23
CA MET A 130 29.51 -14.29 -4.88
C MET A 130 30.43 -15.00 -3.89
N ARG A 131 31.01 -16.13 -4.27
CA ARG A 131 31.93 -16.86 -3.39
C ARG A 131 33.18 -16.04 -3.04
N GLU A 132 33.73 -15.31 -4.00
CA GLU A 132 34.95 -14.51 -3.85
C GLU A 132 34.73 -13.18 -3.12
N GLU A 133 33.57 -12.55 -3.28
CA GLU A 133 33.28 -11.23 -2.70
C GLU A 133 32.45 -11.32 -1.41
N LEU A 134 31.38 -12.13 -1.41
CA LEU A 134 30.38 -12.19 -0.34
C LEU A 134 30.94 -12.83 0.93
N LEU A 135 31.60 -13.99 0.80
CA LEU A 135 32.08 -14.76 1.95
C LEU A 135 33.19 -14.02 2.72
N PRO A 136 34.19 -13.38 2.07
CA PRO A 136 35.16 -12.56 2.78
C PRO A 136 34.55 -11.33 3.45
N ALA A 137 33.56 -10.68 2.81
CA ALA A 137 32.86 -9.55 3.42
C ALA A 137 32.11 -9.97 4.70
N LEU A 138 31.39 -11.10 4.64
CA LEU A 138 30.66 -11.62 5.79
C LEU A 138 31.59 -12.08 6.93
N ARG A 139 32.76 -12.64 6.62
CA ARG A 139 33.79 -12.98 7.63
C ARG A 139 34.31 -11.74 8.35
N ARG A 140 34.64 -10.66 7.61
CA ARG A 140 35.08 -9.38 8.21
C ARG A 140 33.99 -8.76 9.07
N TRP A 141 32.72 -8.91 8.68
CA TRP A 141 31.60 -8.45 9.47
C TRP A 141 31.47 -9.24 10.78
N LEU A 142 31.54 -10.58 10.72
CA LEU A 142 31.51 -11.45 11.91
C LEU A 142 32.61 -11.13 12.92
N GLU A 143 33.82 -10.83 12.45
CA GLU A 143 34.95 -10.45 13.31
C GLU A 143 34.70 -9.14 14.08
N ARG A 144 33.86 -8.24 13.56
CA ARG A 144 33.43 -7.01 14.26
C ARG A 144 32.25 -7.28 15.20
N TRP A 145 31.31 -8.12 14.78
CA TRP A 145 30.09 -8.41 15.52
C TRP A 145 30.37 -9.22 16.81
N GLU A 146 31.28 -10.20 16.78
CA GLU A 146 31.56 -11.08 17.92
C GLU A 146 32.09 -10.35 19.19
N PRO A 147 33.03 -9.39 19.10
CA PRO A 147 33.49 -8.60 20.25
C PRO A 147 32.42 -7.68 20.85
N GLU A 148 31.60 -7.05 20.01
CA GLU A 148 30.55 -6.10 20.43
C GLU A 148 29.47 -6.81 21.25
N GLN A 149 29.06 -8.01 20.83
CA GLN A 149 28.11 -8.84 21.59
C GLN A 149 28.70 -9.36 22.91
N ARG A 150 30.00 -9.69 22.94
CA ARG A 150 30.67 -10.09 24.20
C ARG A 150 30.75 -8.96 25.23
N MET A 151 30.73 -7.69 24.80
CA MET A 151 30.66 -6.56 25.73
C MET A 151 29.23 -6.37 26.27
N LEU A 152 28.21 -6.55 25.44
CA LEU A 152 26.79 -6.51 25.84
C LEU A 152 26.43 -7.66 26.81
N ASP A 153 26.94 -8.87 26.57
CA ASP A 153 26.70 -10.06 27.42
C ASP A 153 27.45 -10.03 28.77
N ARG A 154 28.46 -9.16 28.95
CA ARG A 154 29.29 -9.07 30.17
C ARG A 154 28.89 -7.95 31.14
N ALA A 155 27.92 -7.12 30.77
CA ALA A 155 27.41 -6.09 31.68
C ALA A 155 26.61 -6.73 32.82
N PRO A 156 26.99 -6.55 34.10
CA PRO A 156 26.21 -7.07 35.21
C PRO A 156 24.84 -6.37 35.26
N ALA A 157 23.79 -7.13 35.53
CA ALA A 157 22.47 -6.60 35.85
C ALA A 157 22.57 -5.82 37.18
N GLY A 158 22.84 -4.53 37.09
CA GLY A 158 23.00 -3.63 38.23
C GLY A 158 22.17 -2.37 38.03
N ASP A 159 21.46 -1.99 39.09
CA ASP A 159 20.61 -0.81 39.23
C ASP A 159 21.13 0.44 38.50
N TYR A 160 20.30 1.02 37.61
CA TYR A 160 20.53 2.35 37.06
C TYR A 160 19.35 3.28 37.36
N HIS A 161 19.28 3.73 38.62
CA HIS A 161 18.92 5.12 38.87
C HIS A 161 20.10 6.00 38.48
N THR A 162 20.13 6.46 37.22
CA THR A 162 20.66 7.76 36.70
C THR A 162 21.02 7.61 35.22
N GLY A 163 20.06 7.86 34.33
CA GLY A 163 20.28 7.86 32.86
C GLY A 163 19.06 8.23 32.02
N ALA A 164 17.99 8.75 32.62
CA ALA A 164 16.68 8.92 31.97
C ALA A 164 16.58 10.11 31.00
N ARG A 165 17.69 10.79 30.64
CA ARG A 165 17.66 11.96 29.75
C ARG A 165 17.85 11.62 28.27
N SER A 166 18.71 10.66 27.89
CA SER A 166 18.99 10.38 26.47
C SER A 166 17.96 9.45 25.79
N GLY A 167 17.38 8.49 26.51
CA GLY A 167 16.36 7.58 25.95
C GLY A 167 14.98 8.25 25.73
N LYS A 168 14.63 9.24 26.57
CA LYS A 168 13.41 10.04 26.39
C LYS A 168 13.49 10.94 25.17
N GLU A 169 14.66 11.52 24.90
CA GLU A 169 14.87 12.37 23.73
C GLU A 169 14.75 11.58 22.42
N GLY A 170 15.32 10.37 22.35
CA GLY A 170 15.17 9.49 21.18
C GLY A 170 13.73 9.03 20.95
N LEU A 171 13.01 8.62 22.01
CA LEU A 171 11.59 8.25 21.92
C LEU A 171 10.69 9.45 21.57
N MET A 172 11.02 10.63 22.08
CA MET A 172 10.32 11.87 21.77
C MET A 172 10.56 12.28 20.31
N GLN A 173 11.78 12.11 19.78
CA GLN A 173 12.06 12.36 18.36
C GLN A 173 11.33 11.36 17.44
N ALA A 174 11.31 10.06 17.79
CA ALA A 174 10.55 9.06 17.04
C ALA A 174 9.04 9.35 17.04
N ARG A 175 8.48 9.75 18.19
CA ARG A 175 7.08 10.17 18.27
C ARG A 175 6.77 11.38 17.41
N VAL A 176 7.66 12.38 17.40
CA VAL A 176 7.52 13.58 16.56
C VAL A 176 7.57 13.23 15.06
N MET A 177 8.42 12.29 14.64
CA MET A 177 8.46 11.83 13.24
C MET A 177 7.17 11.11 12.87
N LEU A 178 6.69 10.19 13.71
CA LEU A 178 5.41 9.51 13.50
C LEU A 178 4.24 10.50 13.38
N GLU A 179 4.15 11.48 14.28
CA GLU A 179 3.10 12.50 14.23
C GLU A 179 3.15 13.33 12.96
N ARG A 180 4.35 13.64 12.47
CA ARG A 180 4.55 14.33 11.19
C ARG A 180 4.07 13.48 10.02
N ASP A 181 4.44 12.22 9.98
CA ASP A 181 4.10 11.32 8.88
C ASP A 181 2.58 11.03 8.86
N LEU A 182 1.96 10.79 10.03
CA LEU A 182 0.50 10.70 10.17
C LEU A 182 -0.22 11.98 9.72
N SER A 183 0.36 13.15 10.02
CA SER A 183 -0.21 14.42 9.56
C SER A 183 -0.10 14.59 8.05
N ALA A 184 0.99 14.13 7.43
CA ALA A 184 1.16 14.16 5.98
C ALA A 184 0.15 13.24 5.28
N ILE A 185 0.01 11.99 5.76
CA ILE A 185 -0.99 11.04 5.27
C ILE A 185 -2.39 11.63 5.35
N ARG A 186 -2.74 12.24 6.49
CA ARG A 186 -4.05 12.88 6.67
C ARG A 186 -4.28 14.02 5.66
N GLN A 187 -3.26 14.85 5.38
CA GLN A 187 -3.35 15.91 4.38
C GLN A 187 -3.54 15.34 2.97
N ASP A 188 -2.86 14.24 2.64
CA ASP A 188 -3.01 13.56 1.36
C ASP A 188 -4.41 12.95 1.18
N VAL A 189 -5.00 12.37 2.24
CA VAL A 189 -6.40 11.91 2.24
C VAL A 189 -7.36 13.08 1.96
N LEU A 190 -7.15 14.25 2.58
CA LEU A 190 -7.97 15.44 2.30
C LEU A 190 -7.79 15.94 0.86
N ARG A 191 -6.56 15.90 0.33
CA ARG A 191 -6.29 16.27 -1.07
C ARG A 191 -7.04 15.34 -2.02
N LEU A 192 -7.00 14.03 -1.77
CA LEU A 192 -7.77 13.04 -2.53
C LEU A 192 -9.28 13.32 -2.44
N GLY A 193 -9.78 13.65 -1.24
CA GLY A 193 -11.17 14.07 -1.04
C GLY A 193 -11.56 15.27 -1.91
N GLY A 194 -10.71 16.31 -1.95
CA GLY A 194 -10.91 17.47 -2.82
C GLY A 194 -10.92 17.14 -4.32
N MET A 195 -10.06 16.21 -4.76
CA MET A 195 -10.06 15.72 -6.15
C MET A 195 -11.38 15.00 -6.49
N VAL A 196 -11.88 14.16 -5.58
CA VAL A 196 -13.16 13.46 -5.74
C VAL A 196 -14.33 14.43 -5.79
N GLU A 197 -14.38 15.44 -4.90
CA GLU A 197 -15.42 16.48 -4.96
C GLU A 197 -15.42 17.22 -6.30
N GLN A 198 -14.23 17.56 -6.81
CA GLN A 198 -14.07 18.20 -8.11
C GLN A 198 -14.57 17.30 -9.24
N ALA A 199 -14.28 16.00 -9.19
CA ALA A 199 -14.76 15.04 -10.17
C ALA A 199 -16.31 14.93 -10.18
N ILE A 200 -16.93 14.92 -8.99
CA ILE A 200 -18.39 14.90 -8.84
C ILE A 200 -19.00 16.20 -9.41
N ASP A 201 -18.47 17.36 -9.08
CA ASP A 201 -18.97 18.63 -9.62
C ASP A 201 -18.88 18.70 -11.14
N ARG A 202 -17.74 18.31 -11.68
CA ARG A 202 -17.51 18.32 -13.13
C ARG A 202 -18.39 17.31 -13.84
N CYS A 203 -18.63 16.13 -13.29
CA CYS A 203 -19.46 15.12 -13.96
C CYS A 203 -20.94 15.55 -14.03
N ILE A 204 -21.44 16.21 -12.99
CA ILE A 204 -22.80 16.77 -13.00
C ILE A 204 -22.90 17.95 -13.96
N GLU A 205 -21.88 18.81 -14.04
CA GLU A 205 -21.89 19.93 -14.99
C GLU A 205 -21.78 19.43 -16.44
N ALA A 206 -20.92 18.45 -16.70
CA ALA A 206 -20.82 17.78 -17.99
C ALA A 206 -22.16 17.17 -18.40
N LEU A 207 -22.84 16.49 -17.48
CA LEU A 207 -24.16 15.88 -17.71
C LEU A 207 -25.23 16.94 -18.04
N LYS A 208 -25.30 18.03 -17.27
CA LYS A 208 -26.27 19.12 -17.50
C LYS A 208 -26.13 19.73 -18.89
N ARG A 209 -24.90 19.84 -19.39
CA ARG A 209 -24.57 20.43 -20.69
C ARG A 209 -24.45 19.41 -21.82
N LEU A 210 -24.52 18.11 -21.50
CA LEU A 210 -24.15 17.02 -22.41
C LEU A 210 -22.76 17.25 -23.05
N ASP A 211 -21.81 17.76 -22.26
CA ASP A 211 -20.48 18.14 -22.73
C ASP A 211 -19.53 16.93 -22.76
N VAL A 212 -19.36 16.36 -23.96
CA VAL A 212 -18.46 15.23 -24.23
C VAL A 212 -16.99 15.57 -23.94
N GLY A 213 -16.58 16.82 -24.16
CA GLY A 213 -15.20 17.25 -23.91
C GLY A 213 -14.89 17.18 -22.42
N MET A 214 -15.75 17.79 -21.60
CA MET A 214 -15.63 17.75 -20.14
C MET A 214 -15.72 16.31 -19.61
N ALA A 215 -16.60 15.49 -20.16
CA ALA A 215 -16.71 14.08 -19.78
C ALA A 215 -15.41 13.28 -20.03
N ARG A 216 -14.73 13.50 -21.16
CA ARG A 216 -13.44 12.85 -21.46
C ARG A 216 -12.34 13.30 -20.51
N GLU A 217 -12.30 14.58 -20.14
CA GLU A 217 -11.34 15.09 -19.17
C GLU A 217 -11.52 14.44 -17.79
N ILE A 218 -12.77 14.22 -17.35
CA ILE A 218 -13.06 13.53 -16.08
C ILE A 218 -12.57 12.09 -16.13
N ILE A 219 -12.79 11.39 -17.24
CA ILE A 219 -12.31 10.00 -17.41
C ILE A 219 -10.78 9.94 -17.32
N ALA A 220 -10.07 10.92 -17.85
CA ALA A 220 -8.61 10.99 -17.75
C ALA A 220 -8.14 11.37 -16.34
N PHE A 221 -8.85 12.30 -15.67
CA PHE A 221 -8.54 12.75 -14.32
C PHE A 221 -8.63 11.63 -13.27
N ASP A 222 -9.46 10.61 -13.51
CA ASP A 222 -9.57 9.43 -12.66
C ASP A 222 -8.24 8.66 -12.46
N GLU A 223 -7.33 8.71 -13.43
CA GLU A 223 -5.98 8.13 -13.27
C GLU A 223 -5.14 8.90 -12.23
N GLU A 224 -5.40 10.19 -12.04
CA GLU A 224 -4.75 10.99 -11.00
C GLU A 224 -5.28 10.62 -9.61
N ILE A 225 -6.59 10.40 -9.48
CA ILE A 225 -7.25 9.91 -8.25
C ILE A 225 -6.66 8.55 -7.85
N ASN A 226 -6.54 7.64 -8.82
CA ASN A 226 -5.93 6.32 -8.63
C ASN A 226 -4.48 6.39 -8.13
N ARG A 227 -3.68 7.27 -8.73
CA ARG A 227 -2.27 7.47 -8.33
C ARG A 227 -2.15 8.03 -6.92
N MET A 228 -3.03 8.96 -6.56
CA MET A 228 -3.09 9.54 -5.22
C MET A 228 -3.48 8.50 -4.16
N ARG A 229 -4.42 7.59 -4.45
CA ARG A 229 -4.72 6.45 -3.56
C ARG A 229 -3.45 5.62 -3.30
N TYR A 230 -2.74 5.22 -4.35
CA TYR A 230 -1.54 4.39 -4.20
C TYR A 230 -0.43 5.10 -3.40
N GLN A 231 -0.25 6.41 -3.60
CA GLN A 231 0.69 7.21 -2.80
C GLN A 231 0.33 7.22 -1.31
N ILE A 232 -0.97 7.31 -0.96
CA ILE A 232 -1.41 7.23 0.44
C ILE A 232 -1.14 5.83 1.02
N GLU A 233 -1.44 4.78 0.25
CA GLU A 233 -1.19 3.40 0.67
C GLU A 233 0.30 3.14 0.91
N GLU A 234 1.17 3.62 0.01
CA GLU A 234 2.62 3.53 0.15
C GLU A 234 3.11 4.27 1.40
N ALA A 235 2.71 5.53 1.59
CA ALA A 235 3.07 6.31 2.77
C ALA A 235 2.58 5.65 4.09
N CYS A 236 1.41 5.02 4.07
CA CYS A 236 0.88 4.26 5.21
C CYS A 236 1.77 3.04 5.53
N LEU A 237 2.14 2.27 4.51
CA LEU A 237 3.00 1.09 4.66
C LEU A 237 4.41 1.49 5.14
N GLU A 238 4.97 2.57 4.58
CA GLU A 238 6.25 3.14 5.01
C GLU A 238 6.20 3.59 6.48
N THR A 239 5.12 4.27 6.89
CA THR A 239 4.95 4.72 8.28
C THR A 239 4.85 3.53 9.24
N ILE A 240 4.11 2.48 8.88
CA ILE A 240 4.06 1.24 9.68
C ILE A 240 5.44 0.61 9.80
N ALA A 241 6.16 0.51 8.69
CA ALA A 241 7.46 -0.13 8.63
C ALA A 241 8.55 0.64 9.40
N THR A 242 8.52 1.96 9.37
CA THR A 242 9.59 2.81 9.90
C THR A 242 9.35 3.31 11.33
N GLN A 243 8.09 3.52 11.73
CA GLN A 243 7.77 4.24 12.97
C GLN A 243 7.20 3.37 14.09
N GLN A 244 6.94 2.08 13.86
CA GLN A 244 6.37 1.14 14.84
C GLN A 244 5.12 1.72 15.57
N PRO A 245 4.08 2.14 14.81
CA PRO A 245 2.90 2.77 15.38
C PRO A 245 2.21 1.90 16.43
N MET A 246 1.75 2.51 17.52
CA MET A 246 0.99 1.82 18.57
C MET A 246 -0.49 1.70 18.21
N ALA A 247 -1.30 1.05 19.04
CA ALA A 247 -2.69 0.70 18.73
C ALA A 247 -3.56 1.86 18.18
N SER A 248 -3.44 3.07 18.72
CA SER A 248 -4.15 4.25 18.23
C SER A 248 -3.63 4.74 16.88
N ASP A 249 -2.31 4.71 16.69
CA ASP A 249 -1.64 5.17 15.47
C ASP A 249 -1.93 4.18 14.32
N LEU A 250 -1.94 2.88 14.61
CA LEU A 250 -2.28 1.85 13.63
C LEU A 250 -3.74 1.95 13.19
N ARG A 251 -4.67 2.29 14.11
CA ARG A 251 -6.06 2.59 13.73
C ARG A 251 -6.15 3.79 12.80
N ALA A 252 -5.39 4.85 13.05
CA ALA A 252 -5.35 6.02 12.18
C ALA A 252 -4.82 5.69 10.77
N ILE A 253 -3.77 4.87 10.67
CA ILE A 253 -3.20 4.44 9.39
C ILE A 253 -4.17 3.54 8.62
N ILE A 254 -4.78 2.55 9.29
CA ILE A 254 -5.80 1.69 8.68
C ILE A 254 -7.01 2.52 8.21
N ALA A 255 -7.43 3.50 9.02
CA ALA A 255 -8.50 4.39 8.64
C ALA A 255 -8.12 5.21 7.40
N ALA A 256 -6.90 5.74 7.32
CA ALA A 256 -6.42 6.49 6.16
C ALA A 256 -6.45 5.64 4.87
N MET A 257 -5.93 4.41 4.90
CA MET A 257 -5.97 3.50 3.74
C MET A 257 -7.40 3.22 3.30
N PHE A 258 -8.29 2.90 4.24
CA PHE A 258 -9.69 2.62 3.95
C PHE A 258 -10.44 3.85 3.39
N CYS A 259 -10.15 5.04 3.92
CA CYS A 259 -10.68 6.29 3.39
C CYS A 259 -10.21 6.49 1.95
N ALA A 260 -8.91 6.30 1.68
CA ALA A 260 -8.34 6.45 0.35
C ALA A 260 -8.98 5.50 -0.68
N THR A 261 -9.18 4.22 -0.31
CA THR A 261 -9.89 3.27 -1.18
C THR A 261 -11.33 3.70 -1.46
N ASN A 262 -12.09 4.14 -0.44
CA ASN A 262 -13.49 4.54 -0.68
C ASN A 262 -13.59 5.84 -1.49
N LEU A 263 -12.69 6.79 -1.28
CA LEU A 263 -12.59 8.00 -2.09
C LEU A 263 -12.28 7.68 -3.56
N GLU A 264 -11.36 6.75 -3.83
CA GLU A 264 -11.08 6.33 -5.21
C GLU A 264 -12.31 5.67 -5.87
N ARG A 265 -13.05 4.83 -5.14
CA ARG A 265 -14.31 4.26 -5.65
C ARG A 265 -15.37 5.32 -5.95
N MET A 266 -15.41 6.43 -5.22
CA MET A 266 -16.26 7.57 -5.55
C MET A 266 -15.82 8.24 -6.86
N GLY A 267 -14.51 8.35 -7.09
CA GLY A 267 -13.94 8.77 -8.37
C GLY A 267 -14.39 7.89 -9.54
N ASP A 268 -14.36 6.56 -9.37
CA ASP A 268 -14.84 5.58 -10.34
C ASP A 268 -16.33 5.76 -10.68
N HIS A 269 -17.16 6.08 -9.68
CA HIS A 269 -18.58 6.39 -9.88
C HIS A 269 -18.76 7.70 -10.67
N ALA A 270 -17.97 8.74 -10.39
CA ALA A 270 -17.96 9.97 -11.18
C ALA A 270 -17.50 9.74 -12.63
N LYS A 271 -16.47 8.91 -12.84
CA LYS A 271 -16.02 8.44 -14.17
C LYS A 271 -17.13 7.68 -14.91
N SER A 272 -17.90 6.86 -14.20
CA SER A 272 -19.03 6.12 -14.77
C SER A 272 -20.15 7.05 -15.24
N ILE A 273 -20.47 8.10 -14.47
CA ILE A 273 -21.40 9.16 -14.89
C ILE A 273 -20.88 9.89 -16.14
N ALA A 274 -19.58 10.18 -16.20
CA ALA A 274 -18.97 10.80 -17.37
C ALA A 274 -19.07 9.91 -18.62
N LYS A 275 -18.83 8.60 -18.51
CA LYS A 275 -19.04 7.64 -19.61
C LYS A 275 -20.49 7.63 -20.09
N LEU A 276 -21.46 7.58 -19.18
CA LEU A 276 -22.89 7.64 -19.50
C LEU A 276 -23.25 8.95 -20.19
N THR A 277 -22.64 10.07 -19.80
CA THR A 277 -22.84 11.38 -20.45
C THR A 277 -22.42 11.35 -21.92
N ILE A 278 -21.29 10.72 -22.24
CA ILE A 278 -20.83 10.56 -23.63
C ILE A 278 -21.82 9.72 -24.43
N GLU A 279 -22.30 8.62 -23.85
CA GLU A 279 -23.26 7.72 -24.51
C GLU A 279 -24.63 8.37 -24.74
N MET A 280 -24.95 9.45 -24.01
CA MET A 280 -26.20 10.20 -24.14
C MET A 280 -26.09 11.44 -25.04
N ALA A 281 -24.90 11.83 -25.47
CA ALA A 281 -24.66 13.15 -26.07
C ALA A 281 -25.39 13.40 -27.40
N ASP A 282 -25.76 12.35 -28.12
CA ASP A 282 -26.44 12.43 -29.42
C ASP A 282 -27.96 12.69 -29.29
N GLU A 283 -28.50 12.64 -28.08
CA GLU A 283 -29.93 12.88 -27.82
C GLU A 283 -30.13 13.97 -26.76
N PRO A 284 -31.23 14.75 -26.84
CA PRO A 284 -31.55 15.71 -25.79
C PRO A 284 -31.89 14.97 -24.48
N LEU A 285 -31.58 15.63 -23.36
CA LEU A 285 -31.98 15.19 -22.03
C LEU A 285 -33.48 14.88 -22.00
N LEU A 286 -33.83 13.73 -21.42
CA LEU A 286 -35.22 13.28 -21.31
C LEU A 286 -36.07 14.26 -20.50
N LYS A 287 -35.49 14.82 -19.44
CA LYS A 287 -36.13 15.72 -18.50
C LYS A 287 -35.12 16.71 -17.91
N PRO A 288 -35.57 17.85 -17.37
CA PRO A 288 -34.73 18.71 -16.56
C PRO A 288 -34.14 17.96 -15.35
N LEU A 289 -32.86 18.20 -15.07
CA LEU A 289 -32.16 17.58 -13.96
C LEU A 289 -32.35 18.43 -12.70
N ILE A 290 -33.24 18.00 -11.80
CA ILE A 290 -33.50 18.65 -10.51
C ILE A 290 -32.94 17.78 -9.37
N ASP A 291 -33.40 16.54 -9.28
CA ASP A 291 -33.05 15.62 -8.19
C ASP A 291 -31.60 15.11 -8.29
N ILE A 292 -31.12 14.78 -9.49
CA ILE A 292 -29.74 14.29 -9.70
C ILE A 292 -28.68 15.31 -9.19
N PRO A 293 -28.73 16.61 -9.56
CA PRO A 293 -27.83 17.60 -8.99
C PRO A 293 -28.00 17.79 -7.47
N ARG A 294 -29.21 17.60 -6.94
CA ARG A 294 -29.50 17.66 -5.50
C ARG A 294 -28.80 16.52 -4.75
N MET A 295 -28.91 15.28 -5.25
CA MET A 295 -28.23 14.10 -4.70
C MET A 295 -26.72 14.31 -4.63
N ALA A 296 -26.10 14.76 -5.73
CA ALA A 296 -24.67 15.03 -5.78
C ALA A 296 -24.24 16.11 -4.76
N GLN A 297 -25.04 17.16 -4.57
CA GLN A 297 -24.76 18.20 -3.60
C GLN A 297 -24.84 17.67 -2.16
N ILE A 298 -25.84 16.84 -1.83
CA ILE A 298 -25.98 16.22 -0.51
C ILE A 298 -24.79 15.28 -0.24
N ALA A 299 -24.47 14.39 -1.17
CA ALA A 299 -23.35 13.46 -1.03
C ALA A 299 -22.01 14.20 -0.81
N LYS A 300 -21.78 15.33 -1.49
CA LYS A 300 -20.60 16.18 -1.26
C LYS A 300 -20.61 16.87 0.10
N GLU A 301 -21.76 17.35 0.56
CA GLU A 301 -21.88 17.94 1.90
C GLU A 301 -21.59 16.91 2.99
N MET A 302 -22.13 15.69 2.85
CA MET A 302 -21.81 14.56 3.74
C MET A 302 -20.31 14.26 3.70
N LEU A 303 -19.69 14.19 2.50
CA LEU A 303 -18.26 13.91 2.37
C LEU A 303 -17.41 14.95 3.11
N ARG A 304 -17.71 16.24 2.94
CA ARG A 304 -17.01 17.32 3.64
C ARG A 304 -17.10 17.17 5.15
N GLN A 305 -18.31 16.92 5.66
CA GLN A 305 -18.54 16.77 7.10
C GLN A 305 -17.80 15.55 7.67
N VAL A 306 -17.78 14.43 6.94
CA VAL A 306 -17.04 13.22 7.34
C VAL A 306 -15.52 13.45 7.29
N LEU A 307 -15.00 14.13 6.27
CA LEU A 307 -13.57 14.45 6.20
C LEU A 307 -13.14 15.46 7.27
N GLU A 308 -14.02 16.40 7.64
CA GLU A 308 -13.81 17.30 8.76
C GLU A 308 -13.78 16.53 10.08
N ALA A 309 -14.73 15.61 10.30
CA ALA A 309 -14.76 14.70 11.44
C ALA A 309 -13.50 13.79 11.51
N TYR A 310 -13.00 13.33 10.36
CA TYR A 310 -11.74 12.58 10.27
C TYR A 310 -10.54 13.40 10.76
N VAL A 311 -10.48 14.69 10.40
CA VAL A 311 -9.38 15.56 10.82
C VAL A 311 -9.45 15.90 12.30
N GLU A 312 -10.65 16.21 12.77
CA GLU A 312 -10.93 16.54 14.17
C GLU A 312 -10.94 15.33 15.09
N GLN A 313 -10.96 14.11 14.52
CA GLN A 313 -11.10 12.85 15.25
C GLN A 313 -12.38 12.81 16.09
N ASP A 314 -13.49 13.27 15.51
CA ASP A 314 -14.79 13.39 16.18
C ASP A 314 -15.79 12.34 15.67
N ALA A 315 -16.06 11.34 16.51
CA ALA A 315 -17.00 10.27 16.19
C ALA A 315 -18.47 10.72 16.15
N GLU A 316 -18.86 11.71 16.96
CA GLU A 316 -20.24 12.22 16.96
C GLU A 316 -20.51 13.01 15.68
N LYS A 317 -19.55 13.83 15.26
CA LYS A 317 -19.62 14.57 13.99
C LYS A 317 -19.69 13.61 12.79
N ALA A 318 -18.92 12.52 12.82
CA ALA A 318 -19.01 11.48 11.79
C ALA A 318 -20.39 10.82 11.74
N ARG A 319 -21.01 10.51 12.89
CA ARG A 319 -22.39 9.98 12.94
C ARG A 319 -23.43 10.98 12.43
N ALA A 320 -23.30 12.24 12.81
CA ALA A 320 -24.21 13.29 12.37
C ALA A 320 -24.13 13.55 10.85
N ALA A 321 -22.94 13.40 10.26
CA ALA A 321 -22.71 13.64 8.84
C ALA A 321 -23.48 12.69 7.92
N VAL A 322 -23.73 11.45 8.36
CA VAL A 322 -24.43 10.43 7.55
C VAL A 322 -25.93 10.35 7.81
N ALA A 323 -26.46 11.14 8.74
CA ALA A 323 -27.91 11.20 8.99
C ALA A 323 -28.73 11.69 7.78
N ARG A 324 -28.05 12.19 6.74
CA ARG A 324 -28.64 12.68 5.49
C ARG A 324 -28.60 11.67 4.35
N ASP A 325 -28.06 10.47 4.58
CA ASP A 325 -28.05 9.39 3.58
C ASP A 325 -29.48 9.01 3.17
N ASP A 326 -30.40 8.96 4.13
CA ASP A 326 -31.85 8.80 3.91
C ASP A 326 -32.44 9.82 2.91
N GLU A 327 -31.89 11.06 2.85
CA GLU A 327 -32.34 12.06 1.88
C GLU A 327 -31.90 11.68 0.45
N VAL A 328 -30.71 11.08 0.29
CA VAL A 328 -30.20 10.63 -1.01
C VAL A 328 -30.99 9.42 -1.49
N ASP A 329 -31.25 8.46 -0.62
CA ASP A 329 -32.06 7.27 -0.93
C ASP A 329 -33.48 7.64 -1.36
N ALA A 330 -34.12 8.56 -0.64
CA ALA A 330 -35.44 9.05 -0.99
C ALA A 330 -35.46 9.74 -2.36
N LEU A 331 -34.41 10.49 -2.70
CA LEU A 331 -34.26 11.13 -4.01
C LEU A 331 -34.01 10.10 -5.12
N ASP A 332 -33.19 9.06 -4.88
CA ASP A 332 -32.97 7.98 -5.84
C ASP A 332 -34.28 7.25 -6.15
N GLU A 333 -35.07 6.91 -5.12
CA GLU A 333 -36.37 6.26 -5.30
C GLU A 333 -37.37 7.18 -6.03
N GLN A 334 -37.31 8.50 -5.80
CA GLN A 334 -38.12 9.47 -6.54
C GLN A 334 -37.74 9.50 -8.03
N VAL A 335 -36.44 9.59 -8.34
CA VAL A 335 -35.93 9.55 -9.71
C VAL A 335 -36.32 8.25 -10.39
N TYR A 336 -36.22 7.12 -9.67
CA TYR A 336 -36.62 5.81 -10.17
C TYR A 336 -38.09 5.79 -10.61
N ARG A 337 -39.02 6.18 -9.72
CA ARG A 337 -40.46 6.18 -10.00
C ARG A 337 -40.84 7.11 -11.15
N GLU A 338 -40.20 8.28 -11.21
CA GLU A 338 -40.43 9.25 -12.27
C GLU A 338 -39.98 8.69 -13.64
N LEU A 339 -38.78 8.11 -13.71
CA LEU A 339 -38.23 7.57 -14.96
C LEU A 339 -39.02 6.37 -15.47
N ILE A 340 -39.50 5.48 -14.59
CA ILE A 340 -40.42 4.40 -14.98
C ILE A 340 -41.71 4.97 -15.61
N THR A 341 -42.23 6.07 -15.06
CA THR A 341 -43.43 6.72 -15.62
C THR A 341 -43.18 7.22 -17.05
N TYR A 342 -42.02 7.83 -17.34
CA TYR A 342 -41.64 8.20 -18.71
C TYR A 342 -41.57 6.97 -19.63
N MET A 343 -40.96 5.88 -19.18
CA MET A 343 -40.83 4.64 -19.97
C MET A 343 -42.19 4.00 -20.29
N MET A 344 -43.13 4.03 -19.35
CA MET A 344 -44.49 3.52 -19.55
C MET A 344 -45.30 4.38 -20.52
N GLN A 345 -45.08 5.70 -20.53
CA GLN A 345 -45.76 6.63 -21.42
C GLN A 345 -45.24 6.56 -22.86
N ASP A 346 -43.93 6.41 -23.06
CA ASP A 346 -43.31 6.32 -24.38
C ASP A 346 -42.10 5.35 -24.37
N PRO A 347 -42.21 4.16 -25.01
CA PRO A 347 -41.12 3.19 -25.09
C PRO A 347 -39.83 3.71 -25.73
N ARG A 348 -39.90 4.78 -26.54
CA ARG A 348 -38.70 5.41 -27.14
C ARG A 348 -37.82 6.11 -26.11
N THR A 349 -38.32 6.33 -24.90
CA THR A 349 -37.57 6.96 -23.80
C THR A 349 -36.75 5.97 -22.98
N ILE A 350 -36.97 4.65 -23.14
CA ILE A 350 -36.37 3.59 -22.32
C ILE A 350 -34.86 3.74 -22.21
N PHE A 351 -34.16 3.97 -23.33
CA PHE A 351 -32.70 4.07 -23.30
C PHE A 351 -32.22 5.28 -22.48
N ARG A 352 -32.72 6.49 -22.77
CA ARG A 352 -32.37 7.71 -22.01
C ARG A 352 -32.75 7.63 -20.54
N ALA A 353 -33.92 7.08 -20.23
CA ALA A 353 -34.38 6.88 -18.86
C ALA A 353 -33.48 5.88 -18.12
N THR A 354 -33.08 4.78 -18.76
CA THR A 354 -32.15 3.80 -18.19
C THR A 354 -30.80 4.43 -17.87
N ARG A 355 -30.27 5.30 -18.73
CA ARG A 355 -29.00 6.00 -18.45
C ARG A 355 -29.11 6.93 -17.26
N LEU A 356 -30.21 7.66 -17.13
CA LEU A 356 -30.46 8.49 -15.95
C LEU A 356 -30.64 7.66 -14.66
N LEU A 357 -31.24 6.47 -14.73
CA LEU A 357 -31.29 5.53 -13.60
C LEU A 357 -29.89 5.12 -13.15
N TRP A 358 -29.01 4.75 -14.08
CA TRP A 358 -27.62 4.41 -13.75
C TRP A 358 -26.86 5.60 -13.17
N ILE A 359 -27.12 6.82 -13.63
CA ILE A 359 -26.51 8.03 -13.06
C ILE A 359 -26.98 8.24 -11.62
N SER A 360 -28.28 8.13 -11.37
CA SER A 360 -28.89 8.22 -10.03
C SER A 360 -28.27 7.19 -9.08
N HIS A 361 -28.23 5.93 -9.51
CA HIS A 361 -27.59 4.85 -8.76
C HIS A 361 -26.11 5.13 -8.47
N ASN A 362 -25.33 5.65 -9.42
CA ASN A 362 -23.93 5.98 -9.13
C ASN A 362 -23.79 7.10 -8.08
N LEU A 363 -24.75 8.02 -7.94
CA LEU A 363 -24.75 9.03 -6.89
C LEU A 363 -25.14 8.46 -5.53
N GLU A 364 -26.10 7.54 -5.47
CA GLU A 364 -26.42 6.77 -4.27
C GLU A 364 -25.19 5.97 -3.80
N ARG A 365 -24.51 5.27 -4.72
CA ARG A 365 -23.26 4.57 -4.41
C ARG A 365 -22.14 5.49 -3.96
N ILE A 366 -22.16 6.78 -4.30
CA ILE A 366 -21.20 7.76 -3.76
C ILE A 366 -21.57 8.11 -2.31
N ALA A 367 -22.86 8.31 -2.00
CA ALA A 367 -23.32 8.58 -0.65
C ALA A 367 -23.02 7.41 0.31
N ASP A 368 -23.28 6.17 -0.13
CA ASP A 368 -22.86 4.93 0.54
C ASP A 368 -21.37 4.93 0.92
N ARG A 369 -20.50 5.40 0.03
CA ARG A 369 -19.04 5.45 0.29
C ARG A 369 -18.74 6.45 1.38
N VAL A 370 -19.47 7.55 1.46
CA VAL A 370 -19.36 8.51 2.56
C VAL A 370 -19.74 7.85 3.88
N THR A 371 -20.82 7.06 3.90
CA THR A 371 -21.24 6.31 5.08
C THR A 371 -20.17 5.33 5.55
N ASN A 372 -19.58 4.56 4.64
CA ASN A 372 -18.45 3.67 4.96
C ASN A 372 -17.24 4.44 5.54
N ILE A 373 -16.94 5.63 5.01
CA ILE A 373 -15.85 6.47 5.54
C ILE A 373 -16.19 6.92 6.97
N ALA A 374 -17.43 7.32 7.25
CA ALA A 374 -17.86 7.72 8.59
C ALA A 374 -17.72 6.60 9.62
N GLU A 375 -18.15 5.38 9.28
CA GLU A 375 -17.96 4.18 10.11
C GLU A 375 -16.49 3.95 10.45
N ARG A 376 -15.61 4.16 9.46
CA ARG A 376 -14.17 4.04 9.66
C ARG A 376 -13.60 5.13 10.55
N VAL A 377 -14.09 6.37 10.44
CA VAL A 377 -13.73 7.48 11.34
C VAL A 377 -14.14 7.16 12.77
N ILE A 378 -15.35 6.63 12.97
CA ILE A 378 -15.82 6.20 14.30
C ILE A 378 -14.88 5.15 14.87
N PHE A 379 -14.57 4.09 14.11
CA PHE A 379 -13.62 3.06 14.53
C PHE A 379 -12.23 3.63 14.89
N MET A 380 -11.73 4.59 14.10
CA MET A 380 -10.45 5.25 14.35
C MET A 380 -10.43 5.90 15.75
N VAL A 381 -11.53 6.51 16.16
CA VAL A 381 -11.67 7.20 17.45
C VAL A 381 -11.98 6.21 18.57
N THR A 382 -13.06 5.44 18.45
CA THR A 382 -13.63 4.60 19.52
C THR A 382 -12.93 3.25 19.66
N GLY A 383 -12.47 2.68 18.55
CA GLY A 383 -11.86 1.34 18.48
C GLY A 383 -12.89 0.23 18.23
N GLU A 384 -14.15 0.60 18.07
CA GLU A 384 -15.26 -0.30 17.83
C GLU A 384 -15.75 -0.15 16.39
N LEU A 385 -15.94 -1.28 15.70
CA LEU A 385 -16.61 -1.29 14.41
C LEU A 385 -18.12 -1.14 14.64
N GLN A 386 -18.72 -0.18 13.94
CA GLN A 386 -20.15 0.08 13.98
C GLN A 386 -20.64 0.13 12.54
N GLU A 387 -21.77 -0.52 12.27
CA GLU A 387 -22.53 -0.37 11.03
C GLU A 387 -23.58 0.72 11.27
N LEU A 388 -23.63 1.72 10.40
CA LEU A 388 -24.59 2.84 10.49
C LEU A 388 -25.83 2.62 9.63
N ASN A 389 -25.85 1.55 8.83
CA ASN A 389 -26.92 1.17 7.90
C ASN A 389 -27.71 -0.05 8.37
#